data_AF-A0A9X3D086-F1
#
_entry.id   AF-A0A9X3D086-F1
#
_cell.length_a   1.000
_cell.length_b   1.000
_cell.length_c   1.000
_cell.angle_alpha   90.00
_cell.angle_beta   90.00
_cell.angle_gamma   90.00
#
_symmetry.space_group_name_H-M   'P 1'
#
loop_
_entity.id
_entity.type
_entity.pdbx_description
1 polymer ?
#
loop_
_entity_poly.entity_id
_entity_poly.type
_entity_poly.pdbx_seq_one_letter_code
_entity_poly.pdbx_strand_id
1 'polypeptide(L)'
;MAKSGSTFLALLTGAAIGAGLGMLYAPESGEETRRKLGENARKTQDDLNKRYRETSSNLSQKAKKAKSDFEQRLDETLSSASYKADEILSSLESKLDELKRQNAKFQKDRKGGGDDKANIEESVASKGDKNTGNAAV
;
A
#
# COMPACT_ATOMS: atom_id res chain seq x y z
N MET A 1 -17.01 -11.88 6.18
CA MET A 1 -15.59 -11.54 6.45
C MET A 1 -14.77 -12.83 6.40
N ALA A 2 -13.90 -13.02 5.40
CA ALA A 2 -13.08 -14.24 5.25
C ALA A 2 -11.56 -13.95 5.20
N LYS A 3 -11.13 -12.75 5.61
CA LYS A 3 -9.77 -12.24 5.38
C LYS A 3 -8.73 -12.72 6.42
N SER A 4 -9.15 -13.29 7.55
CA SER A 4 -8.24 -13.70 8.62
C SER A 4 -7.53 -15.03 8.33
N GLY A 5 -8.21 -15.99 7.71
CA GLY A 5 -7.64 -17.32 7.44
C GLY A 5 -6.57 -17.29 6.35
N SER A 6 -6.76 -16.47 5.31
CA SER A 6 -5.80 -16.33 4.21
C SER A 6 -4.53 -15.61 4.64
N THR A 7 -4.61 -14.60 5.51
CA THR A 7 -3.43 -13.90 6.05
C THR A 7 -2.57 -14.81 6.92
N PHE A 8 -3.19 -15.65 7.77
CA PHE A 8 -2.44 -16.59 8.61
C PHE A 8 -1.71 -17.65 7.77
N LEU A 9 -2.38 -18.21 6.77
CA LEU A 9 -1.77 -19.15 5.81
C LEU A 9 -0.61 -18.51 5.05
N ALA A 10 -0.78 -17.28 4.56
CA ALA A 10 0.29 -16.55 3.87
C ALA A 10 1.51 -16.30 4.76
N LEU A 11 1.30 -15.97 6.04
CA LEU A 11 2.38 -15.74 6.99
C LEU A 11 3.12 -17.04 7.34
N LEU A 12 2.39 -18.14 7.53
CA LEU A 12 2.99 -19.47 7.76
C LEU A 12 3.81 -19.95 6.57
N THR A 13 3.27 -19.80 5.35
CA THR A 13 4.00 -20.14 4.13
C THR A 13 5.24 -19.27 3.97
N GLY A 14 5.13 -17.96 4.23
CA GLY A 14 6.27 -17.04 4.20
C GLY A 14 7.34 -17.39 5.24
N ALA A 15 6.93 -17.74 6.46
CA ALA A 15 7.82 -18.13 7.54
C ALA A 15 8.53 -19.46 7.25
N ALA A 16 7.85 -20.45 6.67
CA ALA A 16 8.45 -21.72 6.30
C ALA A 16 9.53 -21.56 5.22
N ILE A 17 9.28 -20.72 4.21
CA ILE A 17 10.28 -20.39 3.18
C ILE A 17 11.45 -19.62 3.80
N GLY A 18 11.16 -18.61 4.63
CA GLY A 18 12.18 -17.81 5.31
C GLY A 18 13.06 -18.64 6.23
N ALA A 19 12.48 -19.56 6.99
CA ALA A 19 13.20 -20.49 7.86
C ALA A 19 14.02 -21.50 7.05
N GLY A 20 13.47 -22.04 5.96
CA GLY A 20 14.20 -22.96 5.08
C GLY A 20 15.46 -22.33 4.48
N LEU A 21 15.35 -21.09 3.99
CA LEU A 21 16.50 -20.34 3.46
C LEU A 21 17.47 -19.89 4.56
N GLY A 22 16.95 -19.44 5.71
CA GLY A 22 17.77 -19.02 6.84
C GLY A 22 18.55 -20.17 7.46
N MET A 23 17.93 -21.36 7.55
CA MET A 23 18.57 -22.58 8.04
C MET A 23 19.62 -23.12 7.06
N LEU A 24 19.35 -23.07 5.74
CA LEU A 24 20.34 -23.47 4.73
C LEU A 24 21.54 -22.51 4.69
N TYR A 25 21.32 -21.23 4.97
CA TYR A 25 22.39 -20.23 5.00
C TYR A 25 23.18 -20.25 6.30
N ALA A 26 22.59 -20.71 7.41
CA ALA A 26 23.27 -20.79 8.69
C ALA A 26 24.38 -21.86 8.63
N PRO A 27 25.67 -21.48 8.64
CA PRO A 27 26.73 -22.46 8.71
C PRO A 27 26.73 -23.12 10.10
N GLU A 28 26.92 -24.43 10.16
CA GLU A 28 27.13 -25.16 11.42
C GLU A 28 28.20 -24.48 12.30
N SER A 29 28.02 -24.50 13.62
CA SER A 29 28.98 -23.96 14.59
C SER A 29 30.31 -24.72 14.51
N GLY A 30 31.40 -24.04 14.09
CA GLY A 30 32.54 -24.72 13.48
C GLY A 30 33.92 -24.40 14.06
N GLU A 31 34.45 -25.35 14.82
CA GLU A 31 35.91 -25.61 14.92
C GLU A 31 36.29 -26.76 13.98
N GLU A 32 35.57 -27.89 14.04
CA GLU A 32 35.77 -29.04 13.14
C GLU A 32 35.45 -28.73 11.67
N THR A 33 34.41 -27.93 11.42
CA THR A 33 33.98 -27.57 10.05
C THR A 33 34.99 -26.67 9.36
N ARG A 34 35.68 -25.76 10.08
CA ARG A 34 36.76 -24.94 9.48
C ARG A 34 37.95 -25.79 9.02
N ARG A 35 38.30 -26.81 9.81
CA ARG A 35 39.41 -27.72 9.48
C ARG A 35 39.07 -28.58 8.26
N LYS A 36 37.87 -29.19 8.22
CA LYS A 36 37.40 -30.00 7.08
C LYS A 36 37.13 -29.15 5.83
N LEU A 37 36.67 -27.92 5.99
CA LEU A 37 36.41 -27.01 4.87
C LEU A 37 37.71 -26.48 4.25
N GLY A 38 38.75 -26.20 5.02
CA GLY A 38 40.03 -25.72 4.48
C GLY A 38 40.69 -26.70 3.50
N GLU A 39 40.69 -28.00 3.81
CA GLU A 39 41.29 -29.03 2.96
C GLU A 39 40.40 -29.41 1.77
N ASN A 40 39.09 -29.52 1.98
CA ASN A 40 38.16 -29.87 0.91
C ASN A 40 37.87 -28.68 -0.02
N ALA A 41 37.84 -27.44 0.47
CA ALA A 41 37.58 -26.26 -0.35
C ALA A 41 38.64 -26.09 -1.43
N ARG A 42 39.93 -26.36 -1.16
CA ARG A 42 40.96 -26.26 -2.21
C ARG A 42 40.74 -27.26 -3.35
N LYS A 43 40.41 -28.52 -3.03
CA LYS A 43 40.12 -29.54 -4.06
C LYS A 43 38.80 -29.27 -4.79
N THR A 44 37.77 -28.88 -4.05
CA THR A 44 36.45 -28.57 -4.59
C THR A 44 36.47 -27.29 -5.43
N GLN A 45 37.29 -26.30 -5.08
CA GLN A 45 37.41 -25.05 -5.84
C GLN A 45 38.05 -25.29 -7.21
N ASP A 46 39.07 -26.15 -7.33
CA ASP A 46 39.66 -26.50 -8.64
C ASP A 46 38.68 -27.27 -9.54
N ASP A 47 37.95 -28.24 -9.00
CA ASP A 47 36.94 -28.99 -9.76
C ASP A 47 35.72 -28.14 -10.11
N LEU A 48 35.30 -27.25 -9.19
CA LEU A 48 34.25 -26.26 -9.45
C LEU A 48 34.70 -25.26 -10.50
N ASN A 49 35.92 -24.75 -10.48
CA ASN A 49 36.34 -23.74 -11.47
C ASN A 49 36.33 -24.31 -12.89
N LYS A 50 36.73 -25.58 -13.04
CA LYS A 50 36.64 -26.31 -14.32
C LYS A 50 35.19 -26.48 -14.78
N ARG A 51 34.32 -27.01 -13.91
CA ARG A 51 32.90 -27.25 -14.22
C ARG A 51 32.10 -25.95 -14.36
N TYR A 52 32.45 -24.91 -13.64
CA TYR A 52 31.84 -23.59 -13.68
C TYR A 52 32.20 -22.87 -14.97
N ARG A 53 33.42 -23.00 -15.50
CA ARG A 53 33.76 -22.45 -16.82
C ARG A 53 32.94 -23.09 -17.95
N GLU A 54 32.71 -24.40 -17.91
CA GLU A 54 31.87 -25.09 -18.90
C GLU A 54 30.37 -24.83 -18.70
N THR A 55 29.90 -24.78 -17.44
CA THR A 55 28.48 -24.57 -17.12
C THR A 55 28.06 -23.10 -17.24
N SER A 56 28.96 -22.16 -16.94
CA SER A 56 28.75 -20.71 -17.04
C SER A 56 28.43 -20.29 -18.48
N SER A 57 29.01 -20.95 -19.48
CA SER A 57 28.66 -20.72 -20.89
C SER A 57 27.17 -20.97 -21.17
N ASN A 58 26.65 -22.12 -20.73
CA ASN A 58 25.25 -22.50 -20.92
C ASN A 58 24.29 -21.73 -20.00
N LEU A 59 24.72 -21.43 -18.77
CA LEU A 59 23.95 -20.67 -17.79
C LEU A 59 23.87 -19.19 -18.18
N SER A 60 24.94 -18.61 -18.71
CA SER A 60 24.97 -17.23 -19.20
C SER A 60 24.04 -17.04 -20.39
N GLN A 61 23.96 -18.02 -21.31
CA GLN A 61 22.99 -17.97 -22.41
C GLN A 61 21.53 -18.07 -21.91
N LYS A 62 21.24 -18.97 -20.97
CA LYS A 62 19.90 -19.07 -20.36
C LYS A 62 19.53 -17.82 -19.55
N ALA A 63 20.48 -17.27 -18.80
CA ALA A 63 20.29 -16.04 -18.04
C ALA A 63 20.09 -14.83 -18.96
N LYS A 64 20.84 -14.74 -20.07
CA LYS A 64 20.61 -13.71 -21.10
C LYS A 64 19.22 -13.83 -21.73
N LYS A 65 18.76 -15.05 -22.05
CA LYS A 65 17.38 -15.26 -22.54
C LYS A 65 16.33 -14.84 -21.51
N ALA A 66 16.47 -15.29 -20.26
CA ALA A 66 15.55 -14.92 -19.19
C ALA A 66 15.53 -13.40 -18.95
N LYS A 67 16.69 -12.74 -18.99
CA LYS A 67 16.81 -11.29 -18.88
C LYS A 67 16.13 -10.58 -20.06
N SER A 68 16.34 -11.06 -21.27
CA SER A 68 15.71 -10.51 -22.48
C SER A 68 14.18 -10.67 -22.44
N ASP A 69 13.67 -11.85 -22.07
CA ASP A 69 12.24 -12.12 -21.95
C ASP A 69 11.61 -11.26 -20.84
N PHE A 70 12.35 -11.04 -19.75
CA PHE A 70 11.92 -10.19 -18.65
C PHE A 70 11.86 -8.72 -19.04
N GLU A 71 12.91 -8.20 -19.71
CA GLU A 71 12.94 -6.82 -20.22
C GLU A 71 11.79 -6.56 -21.20
N GLN A 72 11.52 -7.50 -22.12
CA GLN A 72 10.41 -7.36 -23.05
C GLN A 72 9.04 -7.30 -22.35
N ARG A 73 8.80 -8.17 -21.36
CA ARG A 73 7.57 -8.16 -20.56
C ARG A 73 7.46 -6.92 -19.69
N LEU A 74 8.59 -6.44 -19.17
CA LEU A 74 8.65 -5.24 -18.35
C LEU A 74 8.30 -4.02 -19.19
N ASP A 75 8.86 -3.86 -20.39
CA ASP A 75 8.54 -2.76 -21.30
C ASP A 75 7.07 -2.75 -21.71
N GLU A 76 6.50 -3.91 -22.02
CA GLU A 76 5.07 -4.04 -22.34
C GLU A 76 4.18 -3.69 -21.13
N THR A 77 4.58 -4.11 -19.94
CA THR A 77 3.91 -3.75 -18.67
C THR A 77 4.03 -2.26 -18.38
N LEU A 78 5.23 -1.67 -18.54
CA LEU A 78 5.49 -0.27 -18.26
C LEU A 78 4.72 0.63 -19.23
N SER A 79 4.66 0.26 -20.51
CA SER A 79 3.89 0.95 -21.53
C SER A 79 2.39 0.93 -21.18
N SER A 80 1.82 -0.26 -20.93
CA SER A 80 0.40 -0.39 -20.57
C SER A 80 0.05 0.31 -19.24
N ALA A 81 0.98 0.31 -18.28
CA ALA A 81 0.83 1.01 -17.02
C ALA A 81 0.92 2.52 -17.19
N SER A 82 1.77 3.03 -18.09
CA SER A 82 1.88 4.47 -18.37
C SER A 82 0.60 5.02 -18.97
N TYR A 83 0.04 4.34 -19.98
CA TYR A 83 -1.28 4.72 -20.54
C TYR A 83 -2.39 4.69 -19.47
N LYS A 84 -2.40 3.66 -18.61
CA LYS A 84 -3.36 3.58 -17.50
C LYS A 84 -3.11 4.66 -16.44
N ALA A 85 -1.85 5.04 -16.21
CA ALA A 85 -1.50 6.08 -15.26
C ALA A 85 -1.99 7.46 -15.73
N ASP A 86 -1.91 7.76 -17.03
CA ASP A 86 -2.43 9.00 -17.61
C ASP A 86 -3.97 9.10 -17.49
N GLU A 87 -4.70 8.01 -17.77
CA GLU A 87 -6.16 7.94 -17.57
C GLU A 87 -6.55 8.13 -16.09
N ILE A 88 -5.77 7.53 -15.19
CA ILE A 88 -5.96 7.67 -13.75
C ILE A 88 -5.69 9.11 -13.31
N LEU A 89 -4.62 9.75 -13.81
CA LEU A 89 -4.27 11.13 -13.48
C LEU A 89 -5.40 12.09 -13.86
N SER A 90 -5.93 11.97 -15.08
CA SER A 90 -7.07 12.75 -15.55
C SER A 90 -8.33 12.53 -14.70
N SER A 91 -8.60 11.28 -14.32
CA SER A 91 -9.72 10.93 -13.44
C SER A 91 -9.55 11.51 -12.02
N LEU A 92 -8.33 11.59 -11.52
CA LEU A 92 -8.00 12.18 -10.23
C LEU A 92 -8.15 13.70 -10.24
N GLU A 93 -7.68 14.37 -11.30
CA GLU A 93 -7.84 15.83 -11.46
C GLU A 93 -9.31 16.23 -11.53
N SER A 94 -10.11 15.54 -12.33
CA SER A 94 -11.56 15.75 -12.42
C SER A 94 -12.25 15.58 -11.06
N LYS A 95 -11.93 14.51 -10.33
CA LYS A 95 -12.45 14.30 -8.97
C LYS A 95 -11.94 15.33 -7.96
N LEU A 96 -10.70 15.80 -8.09
CA LEU A 96 -10.13 16.81 -7.20
C LEU A 96 -10.81 18.17 -7.40
N ASP A 97 -11.11 18.53 -8.64
CA ASP A 97 -11.84 19.76 -8.97
C ASP A 97 -13.31 19.69 -8.55
N GLU A 98 -13.96 18.54 -8.74
CA GLU A 98 -15.29 18.25 -8.19
C GLU A 98 -15.30 18.44 -6.66
N LEU A 99 -14.34 17.85 -5.95
CA LEU A 99 -14.21 17.98 -4.49
C LEU A 99 -13.95 19.43 -4.06
N LYS A 100 -13.08 20.17 -4.75
CA LYS A 100 -12.82 21.58 -4.48
C LYS A 100 -14.08 22.43 -4.67
N ARG A 101 -14.85 22.17 -5.73
CA ARG A 101 -16.12 22.88 -6.00
C ARG A 101 -17.20 22.52 -5.00
N GLN A 102 -17.34 21.24 -4.63
CA GLN A 102 -18.26 20.81 -3.58
C GLN A 102 -17.88 21.45 -2.24
N ASN A 103 -16.61 21.41 -1.84
CA ASN A 103 -16.15 22.07 -0.61
C ASN A 103 -16.35 23.60 -0.64
N ALA A 104 -16.13 24.26 -1.78
CA ALA A 104 -16.37 25.69 -1.92
C ALA A 104 -17.87 26.04 -1.85
N LYS A 105 -18.75 25.22 -2.44
CA LYS A 105 -20.21 25.36 -2.30
C LYS A 105 -20.64 25.17 -0.84
N PHE A 106 -20.17 24.13 -0.17
CA PHE A 106 -20.46 23.90 1.25
C PHE A 106 -19.94 25.04 2.16
N GLN A 107 -18.81 25.67 1.84
CA GLN A 107 -18.33 26.83 2.59
C GLN A 107 -19.08 28.13 2.25
N LYS A 108 -19.55 28.29 1.02
CA LYS A 108 -20.37 29.45 0.60
C LYS A 108 -21.78 29.36 1.20
N ASP A 109 -22.37 28.18 1.26
CA ASP A 109 -23.64 27.91 1.93
C ASP A 109 -23.52 28.07 3.46
N ARG A 110 -22.37 27.70 4.06
CA ARG A 110 -22.09 28.04 5.48
C ARG A 110 -21.86 29.53 5.73
N LYS A 111 -21.27 30.27 4.79
CA LYS A 111 -21.08 31.74 4.91
C LYS A 111 -22.35 32.54 4.58
N GLY A 112 -23.32 31.95 3.89
CA GLY A 112 -24.63 32.56 3.59
C GLY A 112 -25.68 32.41 4.69
N GLY A 113 -25.39 31.67 5.77
CA GLY A 113 -26.29 31.46 6.92
C GLY A 113 -25.97 32.30 8.15
N GLY A 114 -25.17 33.38 8.00
CA GLY A 114 -24.61 34.15 9.12
C GLY A 114 -25.33 35.45 9.49
N ASP A 115 -26.28 35.93 8.69
CA ASP A 115 -26.73 37.34 8.78
C ASP A 115 -28.18 37.53 9.28
N ASP A 116 -28.92 36.45 9.60
CA ASP A 116 -30.29 36.53 10.15
C ASP A 116 -30.31 36.57 11.70
N LYS A 117 -29.55 37.49 12.29
CA LYS A 117 -29.73 37.90 13.70
C LYS A 117 -30.10 39.38 13.77
N ALA A 118 -31.22 39.75 13.16
CA ALA A 118 -31.80 41.08 13.35
C ALA A 118 -33.33 41.07 13.12
N ASN A 119 -34.08 40.19 13.77
CA ASN A 119 -35.48 40.50 14.09
C ASN A 119 -36.06 39.56 15.17
N ILE A 120 -35.73 39.83 16.43
CA ILE A 120 -36.50 39.30 17.57
C ILE A 120 -36.79 40.47 18.51
N GLU A 121 -37.46 41.50 18.01
CA GLU A 121 -38.03 42.56 18.83
C GLU A 121 -39.36 43.08 18.25
N GLU A 122 -40.25 42.21 17.75
CA GLU A 122 -41.64 42.64 17.53
C GLU A 122 -42.65 41.48 17.46
N SER A 123 -42.80 40.70 18.54
CA SER A 123 -43.97 39.81 18.66
C SER A 123 -44.40 39.44 20.08
N VAL A 124 -43.79 40.00 21.14
CA VAL A 124 -44.11 39.63 22.54
C VAL A 124 -45.10 40.59 23.22
N ALA A 125 -45.55 41.65 22.56
CA ALA A 125 -46.51 42.61 23.12
C ALA A 125 -47.96 42.38 22.64
N SER A 126 -48.51 41.16 22.72
CA SER A 126 -49.97 40.97 22.58
C SER A 126 -50.53 39.68 23.16
N LYS A 127 -49.97 39.19 24.27
CA LYS A 127 -50.60 38.09 25.04
C LYS A 127 -50.19 38.08 26.50
N GLY A 128 -50.44 39.19 27.17
CA GLY A 128 -50.31 39.31 28.61
C GLY A 128 -51.58 39.88 29.20
N ASP A 129 -52.26 39.04 29.98
CA ASP A 129 -53.02 39.44 31.17
C ASP A 129 -54.39 40.10 30.98
N LYS A 130 -55.47 39.30 31.09
CA LYS A 130 -56.61 39.55 32.02
C LYS A 130 -57.36 38.24 32.29
N ASN A 131 -56.88 37.44 33.24
CA ASN A 131 -57.79 36.62 34.05
C ASN A 131 -57.12 36.25 35.38
N THR A 132 -57.11 37.20 36.30
CA THR A 132 -56.95 36.92 37.73
C THR A 132 -58.14 37.50 38.48
N GLY A 133 -58.79 36.62 39.24
CA GLY A 133 -59.47 36.97 40.49
C GLY A 133 -60.80 37.70 40.40
N ASN A 134 -61.90 36.98 40.18
CA ASN A 134 -63.12 37.29 40.91
C ASN A 134 -63.03 36.64 42.30
N ALA A 135 -62.55 37.44 43.26
CA ALA A 135 -62.76 37.23 44.68
C ALA A 135 -63.26 38.56 45.24
N ALA A 136 -64.57 38.77 45.23
CA ALA A 136 -65.23 39.81 45.99
C ALA A 136 -66.70 39.42 46.25
N VAL A 137 -66.95 39.08 47.52
CA VAL A 137 -68.23 39.16 48.28
C VAL A 137 -69.29 38.10 47.98
#